data_AF-A0A352IZN7-F1
#
_entry.id   AF-A0A352IZN7-F1
#
_cell.length_a   1.000
_cell.length_b   1.000
_cell.length_c   1.000
_cell.angle_alpha   90.00
_cell.angle_beta   90.00
_cell.angle_gamma   90.00
#
_symmetry.space_group_name_H-M   'P 1'
#
loop_
_entity.id
_entity.type
_entity.pdbx_description
1 polymer ?
#
loop_
_entity_poly.entity_id
_entity_poly.type
_entity_poly.pdbx_seq_one_letter_code
_entity_poly.pdbx_strand_id
1 'polypeptide(L)'
;LADSPEATAEARAERTAERVERWLGDLNSEQRDIVRQWSANRGEQTEIWLQGRRNWQLALLELLENRNAPTFEAELEYLILNSEEVRGEAYKAMMAESRAAMSSLMHDLIMAGDRETLAQLQDRTVELNDDFEALTCSPA
;
A
#
# COMPACT_ATOMS: atom_id res chain seq x y z
N LEU A 1 -18.00 -7.22 -7.22
CA LEU A 1 -18.20 -6.59 -5.89
C LEU A 1 -18.96 -7.61 -5.05
N ALA A 2 -18.61 -7.79 -3.78
CA ALA A 2 -19.30 -8.78 -2.93
C ALA A 2 -20.76 -8.35 -2.69
N ASP A 3 -21.65 -9.32 -2.44
CA ASP A 3 -23.10 -9.11 -2.42
C ASP A 3 -23.61 -8.26 -1.23
N SER A 4 -22.76 -7.91 -0.26
CA SER A 4 -23.11 -7.03 0.87
C SER A 4 -21.92 -6.18 1.37
N PRO A 5 -22.17 -5.09 2.12
CA PRO A 5 -21.12 -4.32 2.81
C PRO A 5 -20.28 -5.17 3.76
N GLU A 6 -20.92 -6.09 4.48
CA GLU A 6 -20.26 -7.03 5.39
C GLU A 6 -19.33 -8.00 4.63
N ALA A 7 -19.81 -8.60 3.54
CA ALA A 7 -18.98 -9.46 2.70
C ALA A 7 -17.80 -8.69 2.07
N THR A 8 -17.99 -7.39 1.78
CA THR A 8 -16.91 -6.53 1.29
C THR A 8 -15.86 -6.24 2.36
N ALA A 9 -16.30 -6.02 3.61
CA ALA A 9 -15.41 -5.83 4.75
C ALA A 9 -14.61 -7.09 5.06
N GLU A 10 -15.26 -8.25 5.09
CA GLU A 10 -14.62 -9.54 5.34
C GLU A 10 -13.59 -9.87 4.25
N ALA A 11 -13.96 -9.73 2.97
CA ALA A 11 -13.02 -9.95 1.87
C ALA A 11 -11.83 -8.97 1.93
N ARG A 12 -11.99 -7.78 2.49
CA ARG A 12 -10.88 -6.83 2.72
C ARG A 12 -10.00 -7.28 3.88
N ALA A 13 -10.59 -7.79 4.96
CA ALA A 13 -9.86 -8.37 6.07
C ALA A 13 -9.00 -9.55 5.59
N GLU A 14 -9.58 -10.45 4.82
CA GLU A 14 -8.87 -11.62 4.26
C GLU A 14 -7.67 -11.19 3.41
N ARG A 15 -7.87 -10.29 2.45
CA ARG A 15 -6.76 -9.76 1.63
C ARG A 15 -5.69 -9.03 2.45
N THR A 16 -6.05 -8.48 3.61
CA THR A 16 -5.08 -7.84 4.51
C THR A 16 -4.31 -8.90 5.28
N ALA A 17 -4.99 -9.94 5.79
CA ALA A 17 -4.37 -11.08 6.45
C ALA A 17 -3.35 -11.76 5.55
N GLU A 18 -3.72 -12.15 4.32
CA GLU A 18 -2.83 -12.77 3.33
C GLU A 18 -1.57 -11.93 3.05
N ARG A 19 -1.68 -10.59 3.11
CA ARG A 19 -0.54 -9.69 2.89
C ARG A 19 0.40 -9.65 4.10
N VAL A 20 -0.17 -9.67 5.29
CA VAL A 20 0.57 -9.66 6.55
C VAL A 20 1.23 -11.01 6.79
N GLU A 21 0.56 -12.13 6.46
CA GLU A 21 1.09 -13.49 6.61
C GLU A 21 2.40 -13.70 5.83
N ARG A 22 2.57 -13.01 4.69
CA ARG A 22 3.85 -13.01 3.95
C ARG A 22 5.04 -12.43 4.72
N TRP A 23 4.79 -11.66 5.78
CA TRP A 23 5.82 -11.06 6.63
C TRP A 23 5.87 -11.69 8.02
N LEU A 24 4.71 -12.05 8.58
CA LEU A 24 4.58 -12.49 9.96
C LEU A 24 4.38 -13.99 10.12
N GLY A 25 4.15 -14.73 9.03
CA GLY A 25 3.76 -16.14 9.09
C GLY A 25 2.27 -16.29 9.37
N ASP A 26 1.83 -17.50 9.68
CA ASP A 26 0.43 -17.78 10.00
C ASP A 26 -0.05 -16.92 11.18
N LEU A 27 -1.16 -16.20 10.99
CA LEU A 27 -1.68 -15.32 12.05
C LEU A 27 -2.45 -16.09 13.11
N ASN A 28 -2.12 -15.83 14.38
CA ASN A 28 -2.89 -16.31 15.53
C ASN A 28 -4.26 -15.61 15.63
N SER A 29 -5.11 -16.06 16.56
CA SER A 29 -6.46 -15.53 16.71
C SER A 29 -6.51 -14.04 17.04
N GLU A 30 -5.60 -13.55 17.89
CA GLU A 30 -5.54 -12.13 18.28
C GLU A 30 -5.11 -11.25 17.11
N GLN A 31 -4.10 -11.67 16.34
CA GLN A 31 -3.67 -11.00 15.13
C GLN A 31 -4.78 -10.94 14.06
N ARG A 32 -5.55 -12.03 13.88
CA ARG A 32 -6.70 -12.07 12.97
C ARG A 32 -7.80 -11.08 13.39
N ASP A 33 -8.06 -10.96 14.69
CA ASP A 33 -9.04 -10.00 15.22
C ASP A 33 -8.58 -8.55 15.01
N ILE A 34 -7.29 -8.26 15.17
CA ILE A 34 -6.69 -6.95 14.87
C ILE A 34 -6.89 -6.60 13.39
N VAL A 35 -6.56 -7.53 12.47
CA VAL A 35 -6.73 -7.32 11.02
C VAL A 35 -8.18 -7.04 10.65
N ARG A 36 -9.13 -7.77 11.25
CA ARG A 36 -10.57 -7.59 11.01
C ARG A 36 -11.04 -6.21 11.44
N GLN A 37 -10.70 -5.79 12.66
CA GLN A 37 -11.07 -4.47 13.20
C GLN A 37 -10.47 -3.33 12.36
N TRP A 38 -9.19 -3.44 12.00
CA TRP A 38 -8.53 -2.44 11.16
C TRP A 38 -9.15 -2.35 9.76
N SER A 39 -9.53 -3.49 9.17
CA SER A 39 -10.10 -3.55 7.82
C SER A 39 -11.51 -2.96 7.73
N ALA A 40 -12.27 -2.99 8.83
CA ALA A 40 -13.58 -2.36 8.93
C ALA A 40 -13.51 -0.82 8.94
N ASN A 41 -12.42 -0.24 9.47
CA ASN A 41 -12.30 1.18 9.77
C ASN A 41 -11.78 2.06 8.61
N ARG A 42 -11.98 1.66 7.34
CA ARG A 42 -11.37 2.36 6.18
C ARG A 42 -12.23 3.42 5.46
N GLY A 43 -13.45 3.70 5.92
CA GLY A 43 -14.28 4.81 5.43
C GLY A 43 -14.36 4.95 3.90
N GLU A 44 -14.30 6.20 3.40
CA GLU A 44 -14.44 6.59 1.99
C GLU A 44 -13.16 6.45 1.14
N GLN A 45 -12.12 5.77 1.66
CA GLN A 45 -10.81 5.67 0.97
C GLN A 45 -10.91 5.16 -0.48
N THR A 46 -11.88 4.30 -0.77
CA THR A 46 -12.06 3.75 -2.12
C THR A 46 -12.47 4.84 -3.13
N GLU A 47 -13.36 5.74 -2.73
CA GLU A 47 -13.84 6.82 -3.60
C GLU A 47 -12.75 7.86 -3.84
N ILE A 48 -12.05 8.26 -2.78
CA ILE A 48 -10.90 9.17 -2.87
C ILE A 48 -9.80 8.57 -3.77
N TRP A 49 -9.51 7.27 -3.63
CA TRP A 49 -8.53 6.59 -4.48
C TRP A 49 -8.93 6.58 -5.96
N LEU A 50 -10.20 6.30 -6.26
CA LEU A 50 -10.74 6.30 -7.63
C LEU A 50 -10.71 7.71 -8.24
N GLN A 51 -11.11 8.73 -7.47
CA GLN A 51 -11.06 10.12 -7.92
C GLN A 51 -9.61 10.55 -8.19
N GLY A 52 -8.69 10.25 -7.29
CA GLY A 52 -7.27 10.55 -7.49
C GLY A 52 -6.71 9.86 -8.74
N ARG A 53 -7.06 8.58 -8.94
CA ARG A 53 -6.68 7.85 -10.15
C ARG A 53 -7.20 8.53 -11.41
N ARG A 54 -8.46 8.97 -11.42
CA ARG A 54 -9.06 9.71 -12.54
C ARG A 54 -8.31 11.01 -12.82
N ASN A 55 -8.00 11.78 -11.78
CA ASN A 55 -7.26 13.05 -11.93
C ASN A 55 -5.90 12.83 -12.60
N TRP A 56 -5.14 11.85 -12.12
CA TRP A 56 -3.83 11.51 -12.70
C TRP A 56 -3.93 11.03 -14.15
N GLN A 57 -4.94 10.20 -14.46
CA GLN A 57 -5.15 9.71 -15.83
C GLN A 57 -5.51 10.84 -16.81
N LEU A 58 -6.34 11.80 -16.39
CA LEU A 58 -6.69 12.95 -17.22
C LEU A 58 -5.46 13.85 -17.47
N ALA A 59 -4.66 14.11 -16.44
CA ALA A 59 -3.42 14.87 -16.58
C ALA A 59 -2.42 14.19 -17.53
N LEU A 60 -2.29 12.86 -17.46
CA LEU A 60 -1.48 12.11 -18.43
C LEU A 60 -2.01 12.25 -19.86
N LEU A 61 -3.33 12.13 -20.06
CA LEU A 61 -3.92 12.23 -21.40
C LEU A 61 -3.70 13.62 -22.01
N GLU A 62 -3.93 14.68 -21.24
CA GLU A 62 -3.69 16.07 -21.66
C GLU A 62 -2.22 16.31 -22.03
N LEU A 63 -1.30 15.76 -21.26
CA LEU A 63 0.13 15.83 -21.55
C LEU A 63 0.48 15.10 -22.86
N LEU A 64 -0.09 13.91 -23.10
CA LEU A 64 0.16 13.11 -24.30
C LEU A 64 -0.44 13.75 -25.58
N GLU A 65 -1.53 14.50 -25.45
CA GLU A 65 -2.07 15.32 -26.54
C GLU A 65 -1.07 16.41 -26.96
N ASN A 66 -0.33 16.96 -26.00
CA ASN A 66 0.68 17.99 -26.19
C ASN A 66 2.12 17.45 -26.30
N ARG A 67 2.31 16.18 -26.68
CA ARG A 67 3.63 15.51 -26.67
C ARG A 67 4.75 16.15 -27.49
N ASN A 68 4.42 17.03 -28.43
CA ASN A 68 5.39 17.76 -29.24
C ASN A 68 5.74 19.15 -28.67
N ALA A 69 5.12 19.53 -27.55
CA ALA A 69 5.44 20.78 -26.87
C ALA A 69 6.88 20.72 -26.32
N PRO A 70 7.64 21.82 -26.35
CA PRO A 70 8.98 21.87 -25.75
C PRO A 70 8.99 21.54 -24.25
N THR A 71 7.84 21.65 -23.56
CA THR A 71 7.69 21.37 -22.13
C THR A 71 7.35 19.91 -21.81
N PHE A 72 7.08 19.07 -22.80
CA PHE A 72 6.57 17.72 -22.60
C PHE A 72 7.41 16.87 -21.64
N GLU A 73 8.73 16.86 -21.80
CA GLU A 73 9.63 16.08 -20.95
C GLU A 73 9.57 16.52 -19.49
N ALA A 74 9.63 17.83 -19.23
CA ALA A 74 9.56 18.38 -17.88
C ALA A 74 8.19 18.15 -17.23
N GLU A 75 7.10 18.26 -17.99
CA GLU A 75 5.75 18.00 -17.49
C GLU A 75 5.53 16.50 -17.21
N LEU A 76 6.09 15.60 -18.04
CA LEU A 76 6.05 14.16 -17.82
C LEU A 76 6.82 13.77 -16.56
N GLU A 77 8.01 14.32 -16.38
CA GLU A 77 8.81 14.14 -15.17
C GLU A 77 8.03 14.60 -13.94
N TYR A 78 7.44 15.81 -13.99
CA TYR A 78 6.63 16.33 -12.90
C TYR A 78 5.45 15.39 -12.56
N LEU A 79 4.73 14.91 -13.57
CA LEU A 79 3.57 14.03 -13.42
C LEU A 79 3.93 12.70 -12.71
N ILE A 80 5.11 12.16 -13.00
CA ILE A 80 5.60 10.92 -12.41
C ILE A 80 6.11 11.17 -10.98
N LEU A 81 6.95 12.19 -10.79
CA LEU A 81 7.58 12.47 -9.50
C LEU A 81 6.60 13.05 -8.46
N ASN A 82 5.55 13.74 -8.90
CA ASN A 82 4.58 14.42 -8.03
C ASN A 82 3.19 13.77 -8.10
N SER A 83 3.13 12.44 -8.25
CA SER A 83 1.86 11.73 -8.48
C SER A 83 0.81 11.98 -7.40
N GLU A 84 1.19 12.10 -6.12
CA GLU A 84 0.22 12.39 -5.04
C GLU A 84 -0.42 13.78 -5.19
N GLU A 85 0.38 14.79 -5.54
CA GLU A 85 -0.11 16.16 -5.77
C GLU A 85 -1.07 16.19 -6.96
N VAL A 86 -0.71 15.53 -8.06
CA VAL A 86 -1.53 15.46 -9.28
C VAL A 86 -2.85 14.71 -9.03
N ARG A 87 -2.84 13.71 -8.15
CA ARG A 87 -4.05 12.99 -7.73
C ARG A 87 -4.97 13.88 -6.88
N GLY A 88 -4.43 14.93 -6.26
CA GLY A 88 -5.17 15.97 -5.54
C GLY A 88 -5.09 15.84 -4.03
N GLU A 89 -5.39 16.95 -3.34
CA GLU A 89 -5.23 17.11 -1.89
C GLU A 89 -5.94 16.03 -1.06
N ALA A 90 -7.16 15.63 -1.45
CA ALA A 90 -7.89 14.58 -0.76
C ALA A 90 -7.15 13.24 -0.82
N TYR A 91 -6.56 12.90 -1.98
CA TYR A 91 -5.76 11.68 -2.13
C TYR A 91 -4.49 11.74 -1.27
N LYS A 92 -3.78 12.87 -1.31
CA LYS A 92 -2.57 13.08 -0.52
C LYS A 92 -2.83 12.97 0.99
N ALA A 93 -3.89 13.62 1.49
CA ALA A 93 -4.28 13.52 2.89
C ALA A 93 -4.66 12.09 3.28
N MET A 94 -5.46 11.40 2.45
CA MET A 94 -5.83 10.01 2.65
C MET A 94 -4.60 9.08 2.69
N MET A 95 -3.59 9.31 1.84
CA MET A 95 -2.36 8.52 1.84
C MET A 95 -1.53 8.73 3.10
N ALA A 96 -1.43 9.98 3.59
CA ALA A 96 -0.74 10.29 4.84
C ALA A 96 -1.40 9.59 6.05
N GLU A 97 -2.73 9.66 6.15
CA GLU A 97 -3.49 8.95 7.18
C GLU A 97 -3.33 7.43 7.06
N SER A 98 -3.43 6.89 5.84
CA SER A 98 -3.27 5.46 5.58
C SER A 98 -1.89 4.94 5.96
N ARG A 99 -0.84 5.75 5.78
CA ARG A 99 0.54 5.40 6.18
C ARG A 99 0.64 5.31 7.70
N ALA A 100 0.07 6.27 8.44
CA ALA A 100 0.04 6.22 9.90
C ALA A 100 -0.75 5.01 10.40
N ALA A 101 -1.93 4.77 9.84
CA ALA A 101 -2.78 3.63 10.21
C ALA A 101 -2.12 2.27 9.92
N MET A 102 -1.34 2.16 8.84
CA MET A 102 -0.56 0.96 8.54
C MET A 102 0.58 0.77 9.56
N SER A 103 1.26 1.84 9.97
CA SER A 103 2.29 1.76 11.00
C SER A 103 1.74 1.25 12.32
N SER A 104 0.56 1.74 12.73
CA SER A 104 -0.11 1.26 13.94
C SER A 104 -0.55 -0.21 13.80
N LEU A 105 -1.11 -0.60 12.65
CA LEU A 105 -1.47 -1.99 12.38
C LEU A 105 -0.26 -2.92 12.56
N MET A 106 0.88 -2.58 11.93
CA MET A 106 2.08 -3.42 12.03
C MET A 106 2.62 -3.50 13.46
N HIS A 107 2.61 -2.39 14.20
CA HIS A 107 2.98 -2.39 15.61
C HIS A 107 2.10 -3.36 16.41
N ASP A 108 0.78 -3.24 16.29
CA ASP A 108 -0.16 -4.05 17.07
C ASP A 108 -0.04 -5.54 16.73
N LEU A 109 0.15 -5.87 15.45
CA LEU A 109 0.34 -7.26 15.01
C LEU A 109 1.64 -7.88 15.50
N ILE A 110 2.73 -7.11 15.58
CA ILE A 110 4.00 -7.57 16.12
C ILE A 110 3.87 -7.79 17.63
N MET A 111 3.21 -6.88 18.35
CA MET A 111 3.02 -6.98 19.79
C MET A 111 2.10 -8.14 20.20
N ALA A 112 1.11 -8.47 19.36
CA ALA A 112 0.24 -9.64 19.51
C ALA A 112 0.87 -10.94 18.96
N GLY A 113 2.06 -10.85 18.36
CA GLY A 113 2.77 -11.99 17.81
C GLY A 113 3.39 -12.88 18.88
N ASP A 114 3.73 -14.11 18.49
CA ASP A 114 4.40 -15.08 19.36
C ASP A 114 5.82 -15.39 18.86
N ARG A 115 6.39 -16.51 19.35
CA ARG A 115 7.74 -16.93 18.95
C ARG A 115 7.82 -17.33 17.47
N GLU A 116 6.73 -17.81 16.88
CA GLU A 116 6.66 -18.17 15.47
C GLU A 116 6.65 -16.90 14.60
N THR A 117 5.85 -15.90 15.00
CA THR A 117 5.89 -14.56 14.35
C THR A 117 7.29 -13.96 14.37
N LEU A 118 7.99 -14.03 15.50
CA LEU A 118 9.35 -13.51 15.63
C LEU A 118 10.34 -14.27 14.74
N ALA A 119 10.25 -15.60 14.69
CA ALA A 119 11.12 -16.41 13.85
C ALA A 119 10.93 -16.07 12.36
N GLN A 120 9.68 -15.94 11.90
CA GLN A 120 9.39 -15.57 10.51
C GLN A 120 9.94 -14.18 10.14
N LEU A 121 9.84 -13.21 11.05
CA LEU A 121 10.42 -11.87 10.85
C LEU A 121 11.94 -11.91 10.75
N GLN A 122 12.60 -12.75 11.54
CA GLN A 122 14.05 -12.93 11.49
C GLN A 122 14.47 -13.54 10.15
N ASP A 123 13.81 -14.62 9.73
CA ASP A 123 14.08 -15.26 8.44
C ASP A 123 13.87 -14.28 7.29
N ARG A 124 12.77 -13.52 7.30
CA ARG A 124 12.50 -12.52 6.27
C ARG A 124 13.52 -11.38 6.24
N THR A 125 14.09 -11.03 7.38
CA THR A 125 15.15 -10.01 7.47
C THR A 125 16.45 -10.52 6.85
N VAL A 126 16.80 -11.80 7.06
CA VAL A 126 17.95 -12.44 6.41
C VAL A 126 17.75 -12.50 4.90
N GLU A 127 16.59 -12.96 4.43
CA GLU A 127 16.28 -12.99 2.99
C GLU A 127 16.40 -11.61 2.34
N LEU A 128 15.89 -10.57 2.99
CA LEU A 128 16.02 -9.20 2.48
C LEU A 128 17.47 -8.72 2.43
N ASN A 129 18.28 -9.07 3.43
CA ASN A 129 19.70 -8.74 3.42
C ASN A 129 20.40 -9.42 2.22
N ASP A 130 20.14 -10.70 2.00
CA ASP A 130 20.71 -11.47 0.90
C ASP A 130 20.26 -10.91 -0.47
N ASP A 131 18.98 -10.53 -0.60
CA ASP A 131 18.44 -9.85 -1.79
C ASP A 131 19.19 -8.53 -2.06
N PHE A 132 19.43 -7.72 -1.03
CA PHE A 132 20.19 -6.47 -1.18
C PHE A 132 21.66 -6.74 -1.56
N GLU A 133 22.31 -7.73 -0.95
CA GLU A 133 23.67 -8.13 -1.32
C GLU A 133 23.75 -8.55 -2.79
N ALA A 134 22.79 -9.34 -3.28
CA ALA A 134 22.73 -9.76 -4.68
C ALA A 134 22.56 -8.56 -5.64
N LEU A 135 21.76 -7.55 -5.26
CA LEU A 135 21.57 -6.33 -6.05
C LEU A 135 22.81 -5.42 -6.09
N THR A 136 23.70 -5.51 -5.10
CA THR A 136 24.96 -4.74 -5.10
C THR A 136 26.02 -5.30 -6.04
N CYS A 137 25.85 -6.52 -6.56
CA CYS A 137 26.77 -7.09 -7.54
C CYS A 137 26.65 -6.34 -8.88
N SER A 138 27.62 -5.45 -9.16
CA SER A 138 27.82 -4.83 -10.48
C SER A 138 28.22 -5.88 -11.53
N PRO A 139 27.85 -5.72 -12.81
CA PRO A 139 28.34 -6.59 -13.88
C PRO A 139 29.87 -6.51 -13.96
N ALA A 140 30.50 -7.67 -14.20
CA ALA A 140 31.94 -7.80 -14.46
C ALA A 140 32.40 -6.99 -15.68
#